data_AF-A0A1F8X2L8-F1
#
_entry.id   AF-A0A1F8X2L8-F1
#
_cell.length_a   1.000
_cell.length_b   1.000
_cell.length_c   1.000
_cell.angle_alpha   90.00
_cell.angle_beta   90.00
_cell.angle_gamma   90.00
#
_symmetry.space_group_name_H-M   'P 1'
#
loop_
_entity.id
_entity.type
_entity.pdbx_description
1 polymer ?
#
loop_
_entity_poly.entity_id
_entity_poly.type
_entity_poly.pdbx_seq_one_letter_code
_entity_poly.pdbx_strand_id
1 'polypeptide(L)'
;MVSDKIKTMSLSVIVSVFVSVGTVYLYDAYYVQKVVVFDLASYLDKQKADFVAGKINEEKLKKEFAGLKERIDAFGEKRIVLSKGVVLAGGRDVSDEISISPEK
;
A
#
# COMPACT_ATOMS: atom_id res chain seq x y z
N MET A 1 -47.90 -17.88 -17.68
CA MET A 1 -48.03 -17.51 -16.26
C MET A 1 -47.00 -18.16 -15.35
N VAL A 2 -46.90 -19.50 -15.27
CA VAL A 2 -45.85 -20.17 -14.43
C VAL A 2 -44.45 -19.98 -15.02
N SER A 3 -44.30 -20.09 -16.34
CA SER A 3 -43.02 -19.89 -17.05
C SER A 3 -42.46 -18.47 -16.87
N ASP A 4 -43.32 -17.45 -16.93
CA ASP A 4 -42.92 -16.05 -16.76
C ASP A 4 -42.42 -15.77 -15.34
N LYS A 5 -43.10 -16.32 -14.32
CA LYS A 5 -42.65 -16.22 -12.92
C LYS A 5 -41.29 -16.86 -12.69
N ILE A 6 -41.05 -18.04 -13.30
CA ILE A 6 -39.76 -18.73 -13.20
C ILE A 6 -38.65 -17.90 -13.86
N LYS A 7 -38.90 -17.32 -15.05
CA LYS A 7 -37.94 -16.43 -15.72
C LYS A 7 -37.60 -15.20 -14.87
N THR A 8 -38.59 -14.55 -14.27
CA THR A 8 -38.37 -13.40 -13.39
C THR A 8 -37.59 -13.78 -12.13
N MET A 9 -37.87 -14.93 -11.52
CA MET A 9 -37.10 -15.42 -10.37
C MET A 9 -35.65 -15.72 -10.74
N SER A 10 -35.41 -16.43 -11.84
CA SER A 10 -34.05 -16.72 -12.31
C SER A 10 -33.27 -15.45 -12.60
N LEU A 11 -33.90 -14.46 -13.26
CA LEU A 11 -33.27 -13.17 -13.52
C LEU A 11 -32.94 -12.42 -12.22
N SER A 12 -33.85 -12.41 -11.25
CA SER A 12 -33.62 -11.80 -9.94
C SER A 12 -32.42 -12.43 -9.24
N VAL A 13 -32.32 -13.75 -9.23
CA VAL A 13 -31.20 -14.47 -8.59
C VAL A 13 -29.88 -14.09 -9.25
N ILE A 14 -29.84 -14.07 -10.58
CA ILE A 14 -28.65 -13.69 -11.34
C ILE A 14 -28.22 -12.26 -11.00
N VAL A 15 -29.15 -11.31 -11.03
CA VAL A 15 -28.87 -9.90 -10.71
C VAL A 15 -28.37 -9.76 -9.27
N SER A 16 -28.98 -10.44 -8.30
CA SER A 16 -28.53 -10.40 -6.91
C SER A 16 -27.10 -10.90 -6.73
N VAL A 17 -26.72 -11.98 -7.43
CA VAL A 17 -25.35 -12.51 -7.41
C VAL A 17 -24.38 -11.49 -8.02
N PHE A 18 -24.71 -10.92 -9.17
CA PHE A 18 -23.86 -9.91 -9.81
C PHE A 18 -23.68 -8.65 -8.96
N VAL A 19 -24.75 -8.16 -8.33
CA VAL A 19 -24.69 -7.00 -7.44
C VAL A 19 -23.81 -7.32 -6.23
N SER A 20 -23.99 -8.47 -5.58
CA SER A 20 -23.18 -8.87 -4.43
C SER A 20 -21.69 -8.98 -4.76
N VAL A 21 -21.34 -9.71 -5.83
CA VAL A 21 -19.95 -9.85 -6.29
C VAL A 21 -19.38 -8.50 -6.71
N GLY A 22 -20.16 -7.69 -7.42
CA GLY A 22 -19.78 -6.35 -7.86
C GLY A 22 -19.50 -5.42 -6.68
N THR A 23 -20.33 -5.42 -5.65
CA THR A 23 -20.13 -4.60 -4.45
C THR A 23 -18.86 -4.99 -3.70
N VAL A 24 -18.60 -6.28 -3.50
CA VAL A 24 -17.38 -6.76 -2.84
C VAL A 24 -16.14 -6.40 -3.66
N TYR A 25 -16.19 -6.60 -4.98
CA TYR A 25 -15.08 -6.25 -5.87
C TYR A 25 -14.78 -4.75 -5.89
N LEU A 26 -15.82 -3.92 -5.98
CA LEU A 26 -15.66 -2.46 -5.91
C LEU A 26 -15.13 -2.00 -4.55
N TYR A 27 -15.57 -2.63 -3.47
CA TYR A 27 -15.07 -2.33 -2.13
C TYR A 27 -13.57 -2.67 -2.01
N ASP A 28 -13.15 -3.85 -2.43
CA ASP A 28 -11.73 -4.25 -2.41
C ASP A 28 -10.86 -3.36 -3.32
N ALA A 29 -11.34 -3.02 -4.51
CA ALA A 29 -10.58 -2.23 -5.47
C ALA A 29 -10.45 -0.75 -5.07
N TYR A 30 -11.51 -0.15 -4.51
CA TYR A 30 -11.55 1.30 -4.28
C TYR A 30 -11.44 1.71 -2.82
N TYR A 31 -11.87 0.91 -1.86
CA TYR A 31 -12.02 1.36 -0.46
C TYR A 31 -11.04 0.72 0.51
N VAL A 32 -10.56 -0.49 0.23
CA VAL A 32 -9.56 -1.13 1.10
C VAL A 32 -8.23 -0.37 1.01
N GLN A 33 -7.84 0.24 2.13
CA GLN A 33 -6.50 0.78 2.32
C GLN A 33 -5.53 -0.40 2.40
N LYS A 34 -4.66 -0.54 1.40
CA LYS A 34 -3.67 -1.62 1.38
C LYS A 34 -2.50 -1.22 2.26
N VAL A 35 -2.44 -1.74 3.48
CA VAL A 35 -1.31 -1.50 4.39
C VAL A 35 -0.05 -2.13 3.79
N VAL A 36 0.92 -1.31 3.42
CA VAL A 36 2.22 -1.77 2.90
C VAL A 36 3.27 -1.45 3.95
N VAL A 37 3.67 -2.48 4.70
CA VAL A 37 4.74 -2.34 5.69
C VAL A 37 6.07 -2.31 4.94
N PHE A 38 6.76 -1.17 5.00
CA PHE A 38 8.09 -1.02 4.43
C PHE A 38 9.12 -0.88 5.56
N ASP A 39 9.88 -1.95 5.81
CA ASP A 39 10.96 -1.94 6.79
C ASP A 39 12.19 -1.21 6.24
N LEU A 40 12.23 0.08 6.54
CA LEU A 40 13.32 0.97 6.16
C LEU A 40 14.67 0.53 6.77
N ALA A 41 14.67 0.01 8.00
CA ALA A 41 15.90 -0.40 8.67
C ALA A 41 16.57 -1.57 7.95
N SER A 42 15.78 -2.62 7.64
CA SER A 42 16.30 -3.78 6.91
C SER A 42 16.74 -3.44 5.48
N TYR A 43 16.08 -2.48 4.83
CA TYR A 43 16.50 -1.98 3.52
C TYR A 43 17.85 -1.27 3.57
N LEU A 44 18.06 -0.42 4.59
CA LEU A 44 19.31 0.31 4.79
C LEU A 44 20.48 -0.62 5.12
N ASP A 45 20.26 -1.61 5.98
CA ASP A 45 21.27 -2.60 6.33
C ASP A 45 21.73 -3.40 5.11
N LYS A 46 20.80 -3.77 4.21
CA LYS A 46 21.15 -4.43 2.95
C LYS A 46 21.98 -3.54 2.04
N GLN A 47 21.58 -2.28 1.86
CA GLN A 47 22.35 -1.35 1.03
C GLN A 47 23.75 -1.10 1.60
N LYS A 48 23.88 -0.95 2.92
CA LYS A 48 25.18 -0.82 3.58
C LYS A 48 26.03 -2.08 3.39
N ALA A 49 25.44 -3.27 3.55
CA ALA A 49 26.14 -4.53 3.34
C ALA A 49 26.63 -4.68 1.89
N ASP A 50 25.80 -4.33 0.91
CA ASP A 50 26.18 -4.38 -0.51
C ASP A 50 27.24 -3.32 -0.87
N PHE A 51 27.22 -2.15 -0.22
CA PHE A 51 28.27 -1.14 -0.36
C PHE A 51 29.61 -1.62 0.22
N VAL A 52 29.60 -2.18 1.44
CA VAL A 52 30.80 -2.75 2.08
C VAL A 52 31.33 -3.95 1.28
N ALA A 53 30.44 -4.74 0.69
CA ALA A 53 30.80 -5.85 -0.20
C ALA A 53 31.29 -5.39 -1.59
N GLY A 54 31.34 -4.08 -1.88
CA GLY A 54 31.79 -3.52 -3.15
C GLY A 54 30.85 -3.79 -4.33
N LYS A 55 29.62 -4.27 -4.07
CA LYS A 55 28.62 -4.54 -5.12
C LYS A 55 27.96 -3.28 -5.65
N ILE A 56 27.97 -2.21 -4.86
CA ILE A 56 27.50 -0.88 -5.24
C ILE A 56 28.55 0.17 -4.88
N ASN A 57 28.68 1.20 -5.71
CA ASN A 57 29.57 2.33 -5.44
C ASN A 57 28.84 3.44 -4.67
N GLU A 58 29.57 4.45 -4.21
CA GLU A 58 29.02 5.55 -3.40
C GLU A 58 28.01 6.40 -4.18
N GLU A 59 28.23 6.61 -5.48
CA GLU A 59 27.32 7.36 -6.34
C GLU A 59 25.97 6.66 -6.49
N LYS A 60 25.97 5.34 -6.68
CA LYS A 60 24.76 4.52 -6.78
C LYS A 60 24.03 4.47 -5.44
N LEU A 61 24.77 4.35 -4.34
CA LEU A 61 24.19 4.42 -2.99
C LEU A 61 23.46 5.77 -2.80
N LYS A 62 24.13 6.90 -3.03
CA LYS A 62 23.52 8.24 -2.91
C LYS A 62 22.29 8.41 -3.80
N LYS A 63 22.32 7.87 -5.02
CA LYS A 63 21.18 7.91 -5.94
C LYS A 63 19.98 7.11 -5.43
N GLU A 64 20.20 5.90 -4.91
CA GLU A 64 19.14 5.06 -4.34
C GLU A 64 18.53 5.70 -3.08
N PHE A 65 19.35 6.36 -2.25
CA PHE A 65 18.87 7.13 -1.09
C PHE A 65 18.07 8.37 -1.48
N ALA A 66 18.53 9.13 -2.47
CA ALA A 66 17.81 10.32 -2.96
C ALA A 66 16.44 9.97 -3.53
N GLY A 67 16.32 8.83 -4.24
CA GLY A 67 15.05 8.35 -4.79
C GLY A 67 14.15 7.61 -3.78
N LEU A 68 14.61 7.39 -2.56
CA LEU A 68 13.84 6.63 -1.56
C LEU A 68 12.58 7.37 -1.13
N LYS A 69 12.66 8.70 -0.99
CA LYS A 69 11.51 9.55 -0.69
C LYS A 69 10.46 9.48 -1.80
N GLU A 70 10.88 9.64 -3.05
CA GLU A 70 9.97 9.52 -4.21
C GLU A 70 9.33 8.15 -4.33
N ARG A 71 10.06 7.06 -3.99
CA ARG A 71 9.52 5.70 -3.98
C ARG A 71 8.49 5.50 -2.86
N ILE A 72 8.73 6.11 -1.70
CA ILE A 72 7.79 6.09 -0.57
C ILE A 72 6.52 6.88 -0.94
N ASP A 73 6.68 8.08 -1.50
CA ASP A 73 5.57 8.92 -1.95
C ASP A 73 4.78 8.27 -3.10
N ALA A 74 5.45 7.50 -3.97
CA ALA A 74 4.83 6.76 -5.07
C ALA A 74 3.94 5.60 -4.63
N PHE A 75 3.95 5.17 -3.37
CA PHE A 75 2.97 4.19 -2.88
C PHE A 75 1.54 4.78 -2.91
N GLY A 76 1.36 6.10 -2.90
CA GLY A 76 0.06 6.76 -3.09
C GLY A 76 -0.83 6.76 -1.85
N GLU A 77 -1.87 7.61 -1.87
CA GLU A 77 -2.68 8.03 -0.70
C GLU A 77 -3.39 6.90 0.08
N LYS A 78 -3.51 5.69 -0.47
CA LYS A 78 -4.24 4.56 0.15
C LYS A 78 -3.35 3.54 0.85
N ARG A 79 -2.07 3.86 1.10
CA ARG A 79 -1.11 2.94 1.71
C ARG A 79 -0.41 3.58 2.90
N ILE A 80 -0.57 2.97 4.07
CA ILE A 80 0.14 3.36 5.29
C ILE A 80 1.53 2.73 5.24
N VAL A 81 2.57 3.56 5.17
CA VAL A 81 3.97 3.13 5.22
C VAL A 81 4.42 3.11 6.68
N LEU A 82 4.42 1.92 7.28
CA LEU A 82 4.95 1.72 8.64
C LEU A 82 6.45 1.44 8.55
N SER A 83 7.28 2.43 8.86
CA SER A 83 8.74 2.26 8.99
C SER A 83 9.11 2.18 10.47
N LYS A 84 9.88 1.15 10.84
CA LYS A 84 10.47 1.05 12.17
C LYS A 84 11.58 2.10 12.25
N GLY A 85 11.44 3.07 13.17
CA GLY A 85 12.14 4.35 13.19
C GLY A 85 13.62 4.32 12.81
N VAL A 86 13.95 5.05 11.75
CA VAL A 86 15.33 5.42 11.39
C VAL A 86 15.32 6.88 10.96
N VAL A 87 16.12 7.71 11.62
CA VAL A 87 16.22 9.15 11.36
C VAL A 87 17.09 9.38 10.12
N LEU A 88 16.47 9.80 9.01
CA LEU A 88 17.17 10.20 7.79
C LEU A 88 17.57 11.68 7.89
N ALA A 89 18.77 11.91 8.42
CA ALA A 89 19.41 13.23 8.59
C ALA A 89 18.75 14.16 9.63
N GLY A 90 19.58 14.93 10.32
CA GLY A 90 19.19 15.73 11.48
C GLY A 90 18.04 16.70 11.19
N GLY A 91 17.00 16.62 12.02
CA GLY A 91 15.98 17.67 12.13
C GLY A 91 14.69 17.40 11.37
N ARG A 92 14.03 16.28 11.66
CA ARG A 92 12.61 16.21 12.10
C ARG A 92 12.18 14.75 12.15
N ASP A 93 11.63 14.38 13.29
CA ASP A 93 10.98 13.10 13.49
C ASP A 93 9.70 13.09 12.64
N VAL A 94 9.66 12.27 11.59
CA VAL A 94 8.46 12.12 10.73
C VAL A 94 7.39 11.28 11.45
N SER A 95 7.70 10.77 12.65
CA SER A 95 6.78 10.03 13.51
C SER A 95 5.60 10.88 14.00
N ASP A 96 5.72 12.20 14.07
CA ASP A 96 4.64 13.10 14.52
C ASP A 96 3.56 13.33 13.46
N GLU A 97 3.82 13.01 12.18
CA GLU A 97 2.86 13.21 11.08
C GLU A 97 2.08 11.93 10.71
N ILE A 98 2.52 10.76 11.20
CA ILE A 98 1.71 9.53 11.21
C ILE A 98 0.87 9.49 12.49
N SER A 99 0.15 10.58 12.76
CA SER A 99 -1.01 10.55 13.65
C SER A 99 -2.12 9.83 12.90
N ILE A 100 -2.18 8.51 13.08
CA ILE A 100 -3.40 7.75 12.84
C ILE A 100 -4.46 8.38 13.74
N SER A 101 -5.25 9.31 13.16
CA SER A 101 -6.44 9.84 13.80
C SER A 101 -7.34 8.63 14.13
N PRO A 102 -7.61 8.36 15.41
CA PRO A 102 -8.61 7.37 15.75
C PRO A 102 -9.97 7.95 15.35
N GLU A 103 -10.72 7.18 14.58
CA GLU A 103 -12.17 7.22 14.37
C GLU A 103 -12.89 8.57 14.17
N LYS A 104 -13.67 8.63 13.10
CA LYS A 104 -15.12 8.72 13.23
C LYS A 104 -15.80 7.76 12.27
#